data_AF-A0A3C0I8D9-F1
#
_entry.id   AF-A0A3C0I8D9-F1
#
_cell.length_a   1.000
_cell.length_b   1.000
_cell.length_c   1.000
_cell.angle_alpha   90.00
_cell.angle_beta   90.00
_cell.angle_gamma   90.00
#
_symmetry.space_group_name_H-M   'P 1'
#
loop_
_entity.id
_entity.type
_entity.pdbx_description
1 polymer ?
#
loop_
_entity_poly.entity_id
_entity_poly.type
_entity_poly.pdbx_seq_one_letter_code
_entity_poly.pdbx_strand_id
1 'polypeptide(L)'
;MKHNLWLVFWLINSFISYRAIAQTPNNLPPVNNCGESNEDVCIETSGMGVQAYRQSLFGNLNLSPAEVPSGALMEYSLTGWDADKMNGVVNDTFSRADWFGLYGAMYAAKVNENLILAHPDTVFERAKAYRIQNKIPVLVLNLPYHHIRQTALAEGLFTTDADTTTLFDVAGRTVSPYALKRMFAVSIYDKICDL
;
A
#
# COMPACT_ATOMS: atom_id res chain seq x y z
N MET A 1 -1.57 -14.14 29.48
CA MET A 1 -2.02 -13.24 28.39
C MET A 1 -0.92 -13.06 27.34
N LYS A 2 -0.53 -14.13 26.61
CA LYS A 2 0.56 -14.09 25.60
C LYS A 2 0.17 -14.70 24.25
N HIS A 3 -1.11 -15.02 24.03
CA HIS A 3 -1.55 -15.77 22.83
C HIS A 3 -2.24 -14.92 21.75
N ASN A 4 -2.66 -13.68 22.03
CA ASN A 4 -3.28 -12.80 21.02
C ASN A 4 -2.27 -11.97 20.22
N LEU A 5 -1.03 -11.82 20.72
CA LEU A 5 0.01 -10.99 20.09
C LEU A 5 0.58 -11.63 18.81
N TRP A 6 0.61 -12.96 18.74
CA TRP A 6 1.10 -13.71 17.59
C TRP A 6 0.11 -13.68 16.41
N LEU A 7 -1.20 -13.58 16.70
CA LEU A 7 -2.25 -13.57 15.68
C LEU A 7 -2.26 -12.27 14.87
N VAL A 8 -1.95 -11.13 15.49
CA VAL A 8 -1.89 -9.82 14.81
C VAL A 8 -0.66 -9.72 13.90
N PHE A 9 0.49 -10.25 14.34
CA PHE A 9 1.70 -10.33 13.52
C PHE A 9 1.54 -11.30 12.35
N TRP A 10 0.84 -12.42 12.56
CA TRP A 10 0.43 -13.33 11.50
C TRP A 10 -0.60 -12.65 10.59
N LEU A 11 -1.59 -11.88 11.06
CA LEU A 11 -2.49 -11.15 10.16
C LEU A 11 -1.73 -10.13 9.30
N ILE A 12 -0.85 -9.31 9.87
CA ILE A 12 -0.09 -8.29 9.11
C ILE A 12 0.91 -8.92 8.11
N ASN A 13 1.57 -10.04 8.44
CA ASN A 13 2.50 -10.73 7.52
C ASN A 13 1.85 -11.82 6.65
N SER A 14 0.69 -12.37 7.02
CA SER A 14 0.01 -13.49 6.34
C SER A 14 -1.22 -13.06 5.54
N PHE A 15 -1.70 -11.82 5.65
CA PHE A 15 -2.57 -11.23 4.60
C PHE A 15 -1.85 -11.12 3.24
N ILE A 16 -0.52 -11.27 3.22
CA ILE A 16 0.30 -11.30 2.00
C ILE A 16 0.48 -12.74 1.46
N SER A 17 0.09 -13.80 2.20
CA SER A 17 0.10 -15.19 1.71
C SER A 17 -0.62 -16.17 2.68
N TYR A 18 -1.94 -16.40 2.52
CA TYR A 18 -2.61 -17.74 2.50
C TYR A 18 -4.15 -17.71 2.63
N ARG A 19 -4.81 -18.69 1.98
CA ARG A 19 -6.24 -19.07 2.07
C ARG A 19 -6.66 -19.60 3.45
N ALA A 20 -7.89 -19.28 3.88
CA ALA A 20 -8.70 -20.21 4.66
C ALA A 20 -10.19 -20.08 4.27
N ILE A 21 -10.77 -21.20 3.83
CA ILE A 21 -12.20 -21.37 3.56
C ILE A 21 -12.88 -21.60 4.92
N ALA A 22 -13.82 -20.73 5.30
CA ALA A 22 -14.81 -21.02 6.33
C ALA A 22 -16.18 -21.04 5.67
N GLN A 23 -16.70 -22.24 5.38
CA GLN A 23 -18.08 -22.43 4.99
C GLN A 23 -18.99 -22.20 6.21
N THR A 24 -19.93 -21.27 6.10
CA THR A 24 -21.15 -21.27 6.92
C THR A 24 -22.36 -21.56 6.02
N PRO A 25 -23.41 -22.21 6.55
CA PRO A 25 -24.47 -22.78 5.73
C PRO A 25 -25.51 -21.73 5.37
N ASN A 26 -25.84 -21.67 4.09
CA ASN A 26 -27.11 -21.19 3.52
C ASN A 26 -27.51 -19.75 3.88
N ASN A 27 -26.98 -18.80 3.11
CA ASN A 27 -27.77 -17.75 2.44
C ASN A 27 -26.91 -17.18 1.32
N LEU A 28 -27.38 -17.31 0.08
CA LEU A 28 -26.66 -16.89 -1.13
C LEU A 28 -26.31 -15.40 -1.07
N PRO A 29 -25.02 -15.00 -1.21
CA PRO A 29 -24.66 -13.61 -1.40
C PRO A 29 -24.89 -13.18 -2.87
N PRO A 30 -25.01 -11.86 -3.14
CA PRO A 30 -25.03 -11.35 -4.50
C PRO A 30 -23.74 -11.73 -5.23
N VAL A 31 -23.89 -12.09 -6.50
CA VAL A 31 -22.79 -12.49 -7.39
C VAL A 31 -21.86 -11.30 -7.60
N ASN A 32 -20.79 -11.24 -6.83
CA ASN A 32 -19.69 -10.32 -7.07
C ASN A 32 -18.75 -11.01 -8.09
N ASN A 33 -18.75 -10.51 -9.32
CA ASN A 33 -17.86 -10.96 -10.41
C ASN A 33 -16.40 -10.52 -10.17
N CYS A 34 -15.80 -10.95 -9.06
CA CYS A 34 -14.34 -10.98 -8.94
C CYS A 34 -13.89 -12.23 -9.71
N GLY A 35 -13.26 -12.02 -10.87
CA GLY A 35 -12.77 -13.10 -11.72
C GLY A 35 -11.88 -14.06 -10.94
N GLU A 36 -12.18 -15.35 -11.04
CA GLU A 36 -11.43 -16.44 -10.41
C GLU A 36 -10.04 -16.58 -11.05
N SER A 37 -9.11 -15.73 -10.63
CA SER A 37 -7.69 -16.05 -10.67
C SER A 37 -7.28 -16.47 -9.24
N ASN A 38 -6.59 -17.60 -9.09
CA ASN A 38 -6.32 -18.23 -7.78
C ASN A 38 -5.36 -17.45 -6.87
N GLU A 39 -5.03 -16.19 -7.21
CA GLU A 39 -4.04 -15.35 -6.52
C GLU A 39 -4.61 -14.00 -6.07
N ASP A 40 -5.86 -13.68 -6.38
CA ASP A 40 -6.48 -12.41 -5.95
C ASP A 40 -7.05 -12.51 -4.54
N VAL A 41 -6.33 -11.94 -3.56
CA VAL A 41 -6.84 -11.74 -2.20
C VAL A 41 -7.84 -10.58 -2.22
N CYS A 42 -9.12 -10.89 -2.39
CA CYS A 42 -10.19 -9.93 -2.13
C CYS A 42 -10.38 -9.81 -0.61
N ILE A 43 -10.00 -8.66 -0.04
CA ILE A 43 -10.48 -8.29 1.29
C ILE A 43 -11.98 -8.01 1.13
N GLU A 44 -12.83 -8.92 1.60
CA GLU A 44 -14.24 -8.62 1.84
C GLU A 44 -14.29 -7.54 2.92
N THR A 45 -14.20 -6.28 2.50
CA THR A 45 -14.63 -5.19 3.33
C THR A 45 -16.12 -5.42 3.53
N SER A 46 -16.55 -5.63 4.76
CA SER A 46 -17.92 -5.98 5.13
C SER A 46 -18.91 -4.83 4.87
N GLY A 47 -19.06 -4.43 3.60
CA GLY A 47 -19.74 -3.21 3.15
C GLY A 47 -18.94 -1.91 3.38
N MET A 48 -17.68 -2.00 3.82
CA MET A 48 -16.88 -0.83 4.22
C MET A 48 -16.07 -0.30 3.03
N GLY A 49 -16.24 0.97 2.66
CA GLY A 49 -15.42 1.59 1.62
C GLY A 49 -13.94 1.67 2.02
N VAL A 50 -13.04 1.71 1.03
CA VAL A 50 -11.57 1.79 1.25
C VAL A 50 -11.17 2.90 2.22
N GLN A 51 -11.81 4.08 2.12
CA GLN A 51 -11.55 5.19 3.04
C GLN A 51 -11.93 4.89 4.49
N ALA A 52 -13.07 4.24 4.70
CA ALA A 52 -13.52 3.86 6.04
C ALA A 52 -12.61 2.77 6.64
N TYR A 53 -12.12 1.85 5.81
CA TYR A 53 -11.15 0.85 6.23
C TYR A 53 -9.78 1.46 6.58
N ARG A 54 -9.30 2.44 5.81
CA ARG A 54 -8.10 3.22 6.18
C ARG A 54 -8.27 3.93 7.51
N GLN A 55 -9.43 4.54 7.72
CA GLN A 55 -9.72 5.24 8.97
C GLN A 55 -9.79 4.28 10.15
N SER A 56 -10.32 3.06 9.97
CA SER A 56 -10.38 2.07 11.05
C SER A 56 -9.00 1.53 11.43
N LEU A 57 -8.09 1.36 10.47
CA LEU A 57 -6.74 0.87 10.76
C LEU A 57 -5.79 1.95 11.26
N PHE A 58 -5.77 3.10 10.58
CA PHE A 58 -4.74 4.13 10.74
C PHE A 58 -5.26 5.42 11.38
N GLY A 59 -6.56 5.53 11.66
CA GLY A 59 -7.18 6.78 12.12
C GLY A 59 -6.69 7.30 13.47
N ASN A 60 -6.05 6.44 14.27
CA ASN A 60 -5.46 6.80 15.57
C ASN A 60 -3.93 6.90 15.53
N LEU A 61 -3.33 6.85 14.33
CA LEU A 61 -1.91 7.04 14.15
C LEU A 61 -1.58 8.52 13.86
N ASN A 62 -0.47 8.97 14.41
CA ASN A 62 0.13 10.27 14.14
C ASN A 62 0.87 10.20 12.80
N LEU A 63 0.19 10.65 11.76
CA LEU A 63 0.71 10.74 10.38
C LEU A 63 1.11 12.18 10.01
N SER A 64 1.34 13.02 11.02
CA SER A 64 1.71 14.42 10.81
C SER A 64 3.02 14.54 10.01
N PRO A 65 3.28 15.69 9.36
CA PRO A 65 4.55 15.95 8.68
C PRO A 65 5.81 15.77 9.55
N ALA A 66 5.70 15.85 10.88
CA ALA A 66 6.81 15.62 11.79
C ALA A 66 7.16 14.12 11.93
N GLU A 67 6.14 13.24 11.94
CA GLU A 67 6.32 11.79 12.05
C GLU A 67 6.52 11.10 10.70
N VAL A 68 5.86 11.61 9.65
CA VAL A 68 5.97 11.11 8.27
C VAL A 68 6.40 12.25 7.33
N PRO A 69 7.67 12.70 7.39
CA PRO A 69 8.15 13.82 6.57
C PRO A 69 8.03 13.65 5.07
N SER A 70 8.09 12.41 4.55
CA SER A 70 7.97 12.15 3.12
C SER A 70 6.57 12.39 2.57
N GLY A 71 5.56 12.47 3.46
CA GLY A 71 4.15 12.53 3.10
C GLY A 71 3.53 11.25 2.57
N ALA A 72 4.29 10.14 2.58
CA ALA A 72 3.85 8.83 2.13
C ALA A 72 4.09 7.79 3.22
N LEU A 73 3.06 6.98 3.52
CA LEU A 73 3.16 5.77 4.32
C LEU A 73 2.72 4.57 3.46
N MET A 74 3.63 3.64 3.19
CA MET A 74 3.38 2.60 2.18
C MET A 74 2.17 1.71 2.52
N GLU A 75 1.99 1.34 3.77
CA GLU A 75 0.87 0.54 4.26
C GLU A 75 -0.47 1.25 4.08
N TYR A 76 -0.46 2.58 4.06
CA TYR A 76 -1.66 3.38 3.81
C TYR A 76 -2.21 3.19 2.39
N SER A 77 -1.35 2.76 1.45
CA SER A 77 -1.80 2.42 0.09
C SER A 77 -2.78 1.24 0.09
N LEU A 78 -2.72 0.35 1.09
CA LEU A 78 -3.43 -0.92 1.15
C LEU A 78 -3.15 -1.85 -0.04
N THR A 79 -1.99 -1.69 -0.68
CA THR A 79 -1.56 -2.52 -1.79
C THR A 79 -0.63 -3.62 -1.30
N GLY A 80 -0.64 -4.78 -1.97
CA GLY A 80 0.25 -5.90 -1.69
C GLY A 80 1.68 -5.73 -2.24
N TRP A 81 2.08 -4.51 -2.62
CA TRP A 81 3.41 -4.27 -3.19
C TRP A 81 4.48 -4.35 -2.10
N ASP A 82 5.47 -5.22 -2.32
CA ASP A 82 6.67 -5.28 -1.51
C ASP A 82 7.63 -4.16 -1.93
N ALA A 83 7.39 -2.95 -1.42
CA ALA A 83 8.16 -1.75 -1.75
C ALA A 83 9.66 -1.88 -1.42
N ASP A 84 10.02 -2.74 -0.46
CA ASP A 84 11.42 -2.97 -0.08
C ASP A 84 12.23 -3.66 -1.19
N LYS A 85 11.57 -4.36 -2.12
CA LYS A 85 12.20 -4.92 -3.32
C LYS A 85 12.47 -3.89 -4.42
N MET A 86 11.87 -2.70 -4.33
CA MET A 86 11.90 -1.66 -5.37
C MET A 86 12.85 -0.53 -4.99
N ASN A 87 14.12 -0.85 -4.85
CA ASN A 87 15.12 0.03 -4.20
C ASN A 87 16.29 0.41 -5.12
N GLY A 88 16.24 0.01 -6.40
CA GLY A 88 17.25 0.25 -7.41
C GLY A 88 18.44 -0.70 -7.37
N VAL A 89 18.42 -1.73 -6.51
CA VAL A 89 19.52 -2.71 -6.37
C VAL A 89 19.27 -3.97 -7.19
N VAL A 90 18.01 -4.41 -7.33
CA VAL A 90 17.61 -5.53 -8.18
C VAL A 90 17.22 -4.99 -9.56
N ASN A 91 17.11 -5.83 -10.60
CA ASN A 91 16.66 -5.43 -11.94
C ASN A 91 15.24 -4.83 -11.89
N ASP A 92 15.14 -3.57 -11.48
CA ASP A 92 13.91 -2.81 -11.26
C ASP A 92 13.40 -2.18 -12.57
N THR A 93 13.53 -2.96 -13.65
CA THR A 93 12.87 -2.68 -14.93
C THR A 93 11.50 -3.32 -14.88
N PHE A 94 10.48 -2.48 -14.75
CA PHE A 94 9.10 -2.92 -14.61
C PHE A 94 8.40 -2.96 -15.96
N SER A 95 7.37 -3.79 -16.07
CA SER A 95 6.40 -3.60 -17.15
C SER A 95 5.70 -2.25 -16.97
N ARG A 96 5.15 -1.71 -18.07
CA ARG A 96 4.35 -0.48 -18.02
C ARG A 96 3.20 -0.60 -17.01
N ALA A 97 2.53 -1.75 -16.96
CA ALA A 97 1.41 -1.99 -16.06
C ALA A 97 1.86 -1.96 -14.59
N ASP A 98 2.96 -2.65 -14.28
CA ASP A 98 3.51 -2.69 -12.92
C ASP A 98 3.98 -1.30 -12.47
N TRP A 99 4.61 -0.53 -13.37
CA TRP A 99 5.03 0.83 -13.06
C TRP A 99 3.85 1.74 -12.71
N PHE A 100 2.75 1.69 -13.48
CA PHE A 100 1.55 2.46 -13.16
C PHE A 100 0.84 1.94 -11.91
N GLY A 101 0.83 0.63 -11.67
CA GLY A 101 0.32 0.03 -10.43
C GLY A 101 1.09 0.54 -9.21
N LEU A 102 2.42 0.61 -9.31
CA LEU A 102 3.28 1.14 -8.26
C LEU A 102 3.12 2.64 -8.08
N TYR A 103 3.05 3.42 -9.17
CA TYR A 103 2.76 4.85 -9.11
C TYR A 103 1.41 5.11 -8.42
N GLY A 104 0.39 4.33 -8.77
CA GLY A 104 -0.93 4.37 -8.14
C GLY A 104 -0.87 4.03 -6.66
N ALA A 105 -0.10 3.00 -6.27
CA ALA A 105 0.12 2.65 -4.87
C ALA A 105 0.76 3.81 -4.10
N MET A 106 1.79 4.46 -4.66
CA MET A 106 2.43 5.62 -4.06
C MET A 106 1.51 6.84 -3.97
N TYR A 107 0.68 7.08 -4.99
CA TYR A 107 -0.34 8.12 -4.95
C TYR A 107 -1.37 7.85 -3.83
N ALA A 108 -1.77 6.59 -3.68
CA ALA A 108 -2.71 6.15 -2.65
C ALA A 108 -2.09 6.08 -1.24
N ALA A 109 -0.75 6.04 -1.13
CA ALA A 109 0.02 6.08 0.12
C ALA A 109 0.13 7.47 0.74
N LYS A 110 -0.38 8.52 0.07
CA LYS A 110 -0.33 9.89 0.57
C LYS A 110 -1.08 10.02 1.90
N VAL A 111 -0.39 10.47 2.93
CA VAL A 111 -0.95 10.71 4.28
C VAL A 111 -0.93 12.17 4.70
N ASN A 112 -0.16 13.01 4.01
CA ASN A 112 -0.14 14.46 4.21
C ASN A 112 0.30 15.19 2.93
N GLU A 113 0.33 16.52 2.96
CA GLU A 113 0.58 17.37 1.79
C GLU A 113 2.04 17.48 1.35
N ASN A 114 3.01 16.89 2.08
CA ASN A 114 4.42 16.94 1.68
C ASN A 114 4.70 16.12 0.40
N LEU A 115 3.93 15.05 0.18
CA LEU A 115 4.02 14.28 -1.06
C LEU A 115 3.15 14.93 -2.14
N ILE A 116 3.83 15.50 -3.14
CA ILE A 116 3.18 16.10 -4.31
C ILE A 116 3.35 15.17 -5.49
N LEU A 117 2.29 14.47 -5.85
CA LEU A 117 2.22 13.63 -7.05
C LEU A 117 1.07 14.09 -7.93
N ALA A 118 1.29 14.05 -9.25
CA ALA A 118 0.22 14.25 -10.20
C ALA A 118 -0.76 13.07 -10.12
N HIS A 119 -2.05 13.32 -10.39
CA HIS A 119 -3.03 12.24 -10.52
C HIS A 119 -2.53 11.20 -11.53
N PRO A 120 -2.71 9.87 -11.29
CA PRO A 120 -2.25 8.82 -12.20
C PRO A 120 -2.69 9.04 -13.66
N ASP A 121 -3.93 9.46 -13.89
CA ASP A 121 -4.44 9.77 -15.23
C ASP A 121 -3.64 10.89 -15.92
N THR A 122 -3.21 11.90 -15.18
CA THR A 122 -2.39 12.99 -15.74
C THR A 122 -1.04 12.46 -16.20
N VAL A 123 -0.44 11.55 -15.43
CA VAL A 123 0.85 10.92 -15.80
C VAL A 123 0.66 10.03 -17.02
N PHE A 124 -0.41 9.24 -17.06
CA PHE A 124 -0.76 8.38 -18.18
C PHE A 124 -0.96 9.18 -19.47
N GLU A 125 -1.80 10.22 -19.44
CA GLU A 125 -2.08 11.05 -20.62
C GLU A 125 -0.84 11.81 -21.11
N ARG A 126 0.05 12.24 -20.21
CA ARG A 126 1.34 12.83 -20.61
C ARG A 126 2.24 11.83 -21.32
N ALA A 127 2.37 10.61 -20.78
CA ALA A 127 3.16 9.55 -21.42
C ALA A 127 2.61 9.20 -22.80
N LYS A 128 1.28 9.06 -22.91
CA LYS A 128 0.57 8.83 -24.17
C LYS A 128 0.81 9.96 -25.18
N ALA A 129 0.70 11.22 -24.77
CA ALA A 129 0.93 12.38 -25.63
C ALA A 129 2.35 12.43 -26.21
N TYR A 130 3.36 12.11 -25.40
CA TYR A 130 4.75 11.99 -25.90
C TYR A 130 4.88 10.85 -26.91
N ARG A 131 4.22 9.71 -26.67
CA ARG A 131 4.28 8.58 -27.59
C ARG A 131 3.66 8.89 -28.95
N ILE A 132 2.53 9.62 -28.98
CA ILE A 132 1.88 10.11 -30.20
C ILE A 132 2.83 11.01 -31.03
N GLN A 133 3.74 11.73 -30.38
CA GLN A 133 4.78 12.54 -31.03
C GLN A 133 6.01 11.73 -31.47
N ASN A 134 5.90 10.40 -31.60
CA ASN A 134 7.02 9.50 -31.93
C ASN A 134 8.21 9.58 -30.96
N LYS A 135 7.99 9.98 -29.70
CA LYS A 135 8.99 9.90 -28.63
C LYS A 135 8.77 8.62 -27.82
N ILE A 136 9.83 8.14 -27.16
CA ILE A 136 9.75 7.00 -26.22
C ILE A 136 9.84 7.58 -24.81
N PRO A 137 8.72 7.68 -24.07
CA PRO A 137 8.75 8.12 -22.69
C PRO A 137 9.45 7.08 -21.81
N VAL A 138 10.41 7.54 -21.02
CA VAL A 138 10.98 6.77 -19.91
C VAL A 138 10.29 7.23 -18.64
N LEU A 139 9.58 6.31 -17.99
CA LEU A 139 8.89 6.53 -16.73
C LEU A 139 9.86 6.22 -15.61
N VAL A 140 10.06 7.18 -14.70
CA VAL A 140 10.97 7.05 -13.56
C VAL A 140 10.21 7.41 -12.30
N LEU A 141 10.19 6.49 -11.34
CA LEU A 141 9.71 6.71 -9.99
C LEU A 141 10.92 6.69 -9.06
N ASN A 142 11.14 7.76 -8.32
CA ASN A 142 12.25 7.86 -7.37
C ASN A 142 11.81 8.73 -6.19
N LEU A 143 11.16 8.12 -5.20
CA LEU A 143 10.48 8.84 -4.11
C LEU A 143 10.87 8.30 -2.74
N PRO A 144 11.07 9.16 -1.73
CA PRO A 144 11.12 8.73 -0.36
C PRO A 144 9.72 8.30 0.11
N TYR A 145 9.65 7.28 0.95
CA TYR A 145 8.43 6.86 1.64
C TYR A 145 8.75 6.43 3.06
N HIS A 146 7.76 6.45 3.94
CA HIS A 146 7.87 5.82 5.26
C HIS A 146 7.14 4.47 5.25
N HIS A 147 7.62 3.56 6.09
CA HIS A 147 7.03 2.26 6.35
C HIS A 147 6.98 2.04 7.87
N ILE A 148 5.98 1.32 8.38
CA ILE A 148 5.90 0.90 9.77
C ILE A 148 7.07 -0.04 10.05
N ARG A 149 7.91 0.28 11.04
CA ARG A 149 8.99 -0.61 11.45
C ARG A 149 8.40 -1.95 11.86
N GLN A 150 8.96 -3.05 11.33
CA GLN A 150 8.56 -4.39 11.74
C GLN A 150 8.67 -4.60 13.25
N THR A 151 9.58 -3.89 13.92
CA THR A 151 9.77 -3.96 15.36
C THR A 151 8.87 -3.01 16.16
N ALA A 152 8.06 -2.15 15.54
CA ALA A 152 7.30 -1.10 16.21
C ALA A 152 6.37 -1.63 17.32
N LEU A 153 5.67 -2.74 17.07
CA LEU A 153 4.80 -3.37 18.06
C LEU A 153 5.61 -4.03 19.20
N ALA A 154 6.70 -4.72 18.88
CA ALA A 154 7.55 -5.38 19.88
C ALA A 154 8.30 -4.37 20.77
N GLU A 155 8.64 -3.21 20.22
CA GLU A 155 9.23 -2.07 20.92
C GLU A 155 8.20 -1.23 21.69
N GLY A 156 6.90 -1.55 21.59
CA GLY A 156 5.83 -0.80 22.25
C GLY A 156 5.66 0.63 21.70
N LEU A 157 5.99 0.86 20.43
CA LEU A 157 5.75 2.14 19.75
C LEU A 157 4.31 2.25 19.24
N PHE A 158 3.69 1.10 18.95
CA PHE A 158 2.27 0.95 18.71
C PHE A 158 1.63 0.02 19.74
N THR A 159 0.36 0.24 20.00
CA THR A 159 -0.52 -0.72 20.68
C THR A 159 -1.73 -1.02 19.78
N THR A 160 -2.37 -2.14 20.02
CA THR A 160 -3.66 -2.48 19.39
C THR A 160 -4.75 -2.47 20.45
N ASP A 161 -5.99 -2.29 20.02
CA ASP A 161 -7.12 -2.67 20.87
C ASP A 161 -7.11 -4.19 21.06
N ALA A 162 -7.63 -4.69 22.19
CA ALA A 162 -7.79 -6.12 22.41
C ALA A 162 -8.92 -6.69 21.54
N ASP A 163 -9.92 -5.86 21.21
CA ASP A 163 -11.14 -6.28 20.53
C ASP A 163 -11.20 -5.83 19.06
N THR A 164 -10.23 -5.02 18.60
CA THR A 164 -10.16 -4.52 17.21
C THR A 164 -8.74 -4.60 16.65
N THR A 165 -8.60 -4.60 15.31
CA THR A 165 -7.30 -4.52 14.62
C THR A 165 -6.80 -3.08 14.47
N THR A 166 -7.37 -2.14 15.21
CA THR A 166 -7.03 -0.72 15.15
C THR A 166 -5.65 -0.50 15.76
N LEU A 167 -4.76 0.20 15.05
CA LEU A 167 -3.46 0.60 15.57
C LEU A 167 -3.57 1.95 16.30
N PHE A 168 -2.89 2.06 17.44
CA PHE A 168 -2.79 3.29 18.21
C PHE A 168 -1.33 3.63 18.45
N ASP A 169 -1.01 4.92 18.34
CA ASP A 169 0.27 5.44 18.81
C ASP A 169 0.39 5.37 20.34
N VAL A 170 1.56 4.99 20.82
CA VAL A 170 1.87 5.03 22.26
C VAL A 170 2.35 6.43 22.64
N ALA A 171 1.65 7.05 23.58
CA ALA A 171 1.97 8.39 24.06
C ALA A 171 3.35 8.46 24.72
N GLY A 172 4.08 9.56 24.51
CA GLY A 172 5.39 9.80 25.13
C GLY A 172 6.56 9.01 24.55
N ARG A 173 6.35 8.28 23.44
CA ARG A 173 7.45 7.61 22.73
C ARG A 173 8.51 8.61 22.27
N THR A 174 9.78 8.25 22.42
CA THR A 174 10.94 9.07 22.01
C THR A 174 11.51 8.68 20.65
N VAL A 175 11.02 7.57 20.08
CA VAL A 175 11.46 7.02 18.80
C VAL A 175 10.25 6.92 17.86
N SER A 176 10.46 7.23 16.58
CA SER A 176 9.41 7.06 15.58
C SER A 176 9.20 5.59 15.22
N PRO A 177 7.94 5.13 15.08
CA PRO A 177 7.62 3.80 14.58
C PRO A 177 7.78 3.72 13.06
N TYR A 178 8.02 4.84 12.39
CA TYR A 178 8.15 4.91 10.95
C TYR A 178 9.63 4.91 10.53
N ALA A 179 9.98 4.08 9.55
CA ALA A 179 11.30 4.07 8.94
C ALA A 179 11.26 4.72 7.56
N LEU A 180 12.18 5.64 7.31
CA LEU A 180 12.39 6.22 5.99
C LEU A 180 13.02 5.19 5.05
N LYS A 181 12.42 5.02 3.89
CA LYS A 181 12.87 4.18 2.78
C LYS A 181 12.84 4.97 1.48
N ARG A 182 13.38 4.37 0.42
CA ARG A 182 13.43 4.97 -0.91
C ARG A 182 12.96 3.97 -1.95
N MET A 183 11.99 4.39 -2.74
CA MET A 183 11.47 3.62 -3.86
C MET A 183 12.17 4.06 -5.15
N PHE A 184 12.52 3.10 -5.98
CA PHE A 184 13.04 3.31 -7.32
C PHE A 184 12.41 2.32 -8.30
N ALA A 185 11.86 2.82 -9.41
CA ALA A 185 11.34 1.98 -10.48
C ALA A 185 11.43 2.69 -11.83
N VAL A 186 11.81 1.95 -12.87
CA VAL A 186 11.91 2.47 -14.24
C VAL A 186 11.11 1.59 -15.19
N SER A 187 10.40 2.20 -16.14
CA SER A 187 9.71 1.53 -17.23
C SER A 187 9.79 2.35 -18.50
N ILE A 188 9.69 1.69 -19.65
CA ILE A 188 9.50 2.35 -20.94
C ILE A 188 8.01 2.33 -21.28
N TYR A 189 7.48 3.44 -21.81
CA TYR A 189 6.15 3.47 -22.41
C TYR A 189 6.26 3.13 -23.90
N ASP A 190 6.24 1.83 -24.22
CA ASP A 190 6.59 1.30 -25.55
C ASP A 190 5.38 1.19 -26.50
N LYS A 191 4.20 0.87 -25.97
CA LYS A 191 2.98 0.64 -26.75
C LYS A 191 1.92 1.72 -26.54
N ILE A 192 1.32 2.17 -27.64
CA ILE A 192 -0.03 2.76 -27.62
C ILE A 192 -0.97 1.56 -27.64
N CYS A 193 -1.67 1.30 -26.55
CA CYS A 193 -2.83 0.40 -26.64
C CYS A 193 -3.98 1.30 -27.06
N ASP A 194 -4.52 1.07 -28.25
CA ASP A 194 -5.83 1.60 -28.61
C ASP A 194 -6.82 0.90 -27.67
N LEU A 195 -7.32 1.63 -26.68
CA LEU A 195 -8.44 1.20 -25.82
C LEU A 195 -9.75 1.36 -26.58
#